data_AF-A0A930ZCI2-F1
#
_entry.id   AF-A0A930ZCI2-F1
#
_cell.length_a   1.000
_cell.length_b   1.000
_cell.length_c   1.000
_cell.angle_alpha   90.00
_cell.angle_beta   90.00
_cell.angle_gamma   90.00
#
_symmetry.space_group_name_H-M   'P 1'
#
loop_
_entity.id
_entity.type
_entity.pdbx_description
1 polymer ?
#
loop_
_entity_poly.entity_id
_entity_poly.type
_entity_poly.pdbx_seq_one_letter_code
_entity_poly.pdbx_strand_id
1 'polypeptide(L)'
;MKTFRSSGLFAEQPYYTQAEIEQICVDELQKSDLYPSEPAPIRVDRFIEKRFGVRPSYEDLPAGLLGFTRFGDKGVEEIVVSRALDEEGSQAAERRLRSTLAHEGGGHGLLHAHLFGLGFDLRPLLADGLDAQKPKILCRSDGIAGVAPSQPKKYDGRWWEFQANQAMGAMLLPRKLVAVALESILSVGGLGQRVLQPSRTEEGARLLAEVFDVNAVVARIRIDVLYPQTKSGQLTF
;
A
#
# COMPACT_ATOMS: atom_id res chain seq x y z
N MET A 1 1.71 13.54 -12.53
CA MET A 1 1.89 12.20 -13.12
C MET A 1 2.63 12.31 -14.44
N LYS A 2 3.74 11.60 -14.59
CA LYS A 2 4.40 11.36 -15.89
C LYS A 2 4.03 9.96 -16.36
N THR A 3 3.86 9.75 -17.66
CA THR A 3 3.57 8.42 -18.21
C THR A 3 4.65 8.02 -19.20
N PHE A 4 5.20 6.81 -19.03
CA PHE A 4 6.17 6.24 -19.95
C PHE A 4 5.51 5.16 -20.81
N ARG A 5 5.93 5.03 -22.07
CA ARG A 5 5.57 3.85 -22.87
C ARG A 5 6.29 2.64 -22.29
N SER A 6 5.58 1.52 -22.15
CA SER A 6 6.14 0.27 -21.68
C SER A 6 5.89 -0.86 -22.69
N SER A 7 6.86 -1.74 -22.84
CA SER A 7 6.75 -2.98 -23.64
C SER A 7 6.29 -4.17 -22.78
N GLY A 8 5.82 -3.90 -21.55
CA GLY A 8 5.35 -4.89 -20.59
C GLY A 8 3.83 -5.09 -20.65
N LEU A 9 3.29 -5.59 -19.54
CA LEU A 9 1.87 -5.91 -19.37
C LEU A 9 0.92 -4.73 -19.63
N PHE A 10 1.38 -3.52 -19.35
CA PHE A 10 0.65 -2.28 -19.62
C PHE A 10 1.34 -1.54 -20.75
N ALA A 11 0.59 -0.98 -21.70
CA ALA A 11 1.17 -0.12 -22.74
C ALA A 11 1.76 1.17 -22.15
N GLU A 12 1.28 1.55 -20.96
CA GLU A 12 1.68 2.73 -20.22
C GLU A 12 2.17 2.35 -18.83
N GLN A 13 3.21 3.05 -18.39
CA GLN A 13 3.74 3.01 -17.03
C GLN A 13 3.64 4.40 -16.42
N PRO A 14 2.52 4.71 -15.73
CA PRO A 14 2.43 5.84 -14.83
C PRO A 14 3.59 5.84 -13.83
N TYR A 15 4.21 7.00 -13.72
CA TYR A 15 5.19 7.29 -12.69
C TYR A 15 4.63 8.35 -11.77
N TYR A 16 4.48 7.94 -10.51
CA TYR A 16 4.18 8.81 -9.39
C TYR A 16 5.41 8.89 -8.50
N THR A 17 5.81 10.12 -8.17
CA THR A 17 6.75 10.37 -7.08
C THR A 17 6.10 9.98 -5.75
N GLN A 18 6.93 9.76 -4.73
CA GLN A 18 6.41 9.46 -3.39
C GLN A 18 5.50 10.59 -2.86
N ALA A 19 5.81 11.84 -3.18
CA ALA A 19 5.01 12.99 -2.79
C ALA A 19 3.66 13.03 -3.51
N GLU A 20 3.60 12.63 -4.79
CA GLU A 20 2.33 12.52 -5.53
C GLU A 20 1.45 11.41 -4.95
N ILE A 21 2.01 10.22 -4.66
CA ILE A 21 1.26 9.14 -4.02
C ILE A 21 0.73 9.60 -2.66
N GLU A 22 1.58 10.24 -1.85
CA GLU A 22 1.18 10.78 -0.55
C GLU A 22 0.01 11.75 -0.67
N GLN A 23 0.11 12.72 -1.58
CA GLN A 23 -0.90 13.75 -1.78
C GLN A 23 -2.23 13.12 -2.24
N ILE A 24 -2.20 12.19 -3.19
CA ILE A 24 -3.39 11.49 -3.67
C ILE A 24 -4.08 10.74 -2.52
N CYS A 25 -3.34 9.95 -1.74
CA CYS A 25 -3.93 9.19 -0.64
C CYS A 25 -4.54 10.12 0.42
N VAL A 26 -3.83 11.19 0.81
CA VAL A 26 -4.32 12.14 1.82
C VAL A 26 -5.55 12.89 1.32
N ASP A 27 -5.55 13.38 0.08
CA ASP A 27 -6.69 14.11 -0.48
C ASP A 27 -7.93 13.23 -0.55
N GLU A 28 -7.79 11.97 -0.95
CA GLU A 28 -8.91 11.04 -1.05
C GLU A 28 -9.45 10.61 0.33
N LEU A 29 -8.58 10.49 1.35
CA LEU A 29 -9.01 10.31 2.73
C LEU A 29 -9.77 11.54 3.26
N GLN A 30 -9.30 12.75 2.95
CA GLN A 30 -9.96 14.00 3.35
C GLN A 30 -11.32 14.17 2.67
N LYS A 31 -11.41 13.95 1.36
CA LYS A 31 -12.69 13.98 0.61
C LYS A 31 -13.71 12.96 1.13
N SER A 32 -13.23 11.88 1.73
CA SER A 32 -14.06 10.83 2.30
C SER A 32 -14.38 11.05 3.78
N ASP A 33 -13.91 12.13 4.41
CA ASP A 33 -13.98 12.38 5.86
C ASP A 33 -13.39 11.22 6.69
N LEU A 34 -12.29 10.66 6.22
CA LEU A 34 -11.58 9.53 6.85
C LEU A 34 -10.14 9.87 7.21
N TYR A 35 -9.72 11.11 7.01
CA TYR A 35 -8.45 11.61 7.50
C TYR A 35 -8.63 12.12 8.95
N PRO A 36 -8.03 11.47 9.96
CA PRO A 36 -8.23 11.84 11.35
C PRO A 36 -7.49 13.13 11.69
N SER A 37 -8.01 13.87 12.67
CA SER A 37 -7.40 15.12 13.16
C SER A 37 -6.14 14.90 14.00
N GLU A 38 -5.98 13.69 14.54
CA GLU A 38 -4.84 13.25 15.35
C GLU A 38 -4.41 11.84 14.92
N PRO A 39 -3.21 11.37 15.29
CA PRO A 39 -2.75 10.02 14.95
C PRO A 39 -3.72 8.94 15.46
N ALA A 40 -4.33 8.23 14.54
CA ALA A 40 -5.29 7.16 14.82
C ALA A 40 -5.38 6.19 13.62
N PRO A 41 -5.92 4.97 13.82
CA PRO A 41 -6.10 4.01 12.73
C PRO A 41 -7.04 4.53 11.64
N ILE A 42 -6.69 4.23 10.39
CA ILE A 42 -7.48 4.64 9.22
C ILE A 42 -8.49 3.55 8.87
N ARG A 43 -9.76 3.93 8.69
CA ARG A 43 -10.85 3.01 8.33
C ARG A 43 -10.89 2.75 6.83
N VAL A 44 -9.97 1.91 6.36
CA VAL A 44 -9.77 1.63 4.93
C VAL A 44 -10.97 0.91 4.30
N ASP A 45 -11.67 0.06 5.05
CA ASP A 45 -12.94 -0.54 4.64
C ASP A 45 -13.95 0.53 4.22
N ARG A 46 -14.12 1.58 5.05
CA ARG A 46 -15.02 2.69 4.75
C ARG A 46 -14.51 3.57 3.63
N PHE A 47 -13.20 3.71 3.51
CA PHE A 47 -12.61 4.43 2.39
C PHE A 47 -13.02 3.76 1.08
N ILE A 48 -12.86 2.44 0.98
CA ILE A 48 -13.27 1.66 -0.19
C ILE A 48 -14.77 1.85 -0.49
N GLU A 49 -15.62 1.71 0.53
CA GLU A 49 -17.07 1.90 0.40
C GLU A 49 -17.45 3.28 -0.12
N LYS A 50 -16.89 4.35 0.47
CA LYS A 50 -17.20 5.72 0.08
C LYS A 50 -16.63 6.08 -1.29
N ARG A 51 -15.40 5.65 -1.58
CA ARG A 51 -14.67 6.07 -2.78
C ARG A 51 -15.10 5.32 -4.03
N PHE A 52 -15.41 4.04 -3.90
CA PHE A 52 -15.70 3.17 -5.04
C PHE A 52 -17.16 2.68 -5.06
N GLY A 53 -17.92 2.85 -3.97
CA GLY A 53 -19.30 2.35 -3.88
C GLY A 53 -19.38 0.82 -3.77
N VAL A 54 -18.26 0.15 -3.47
CA VAL A 54 -18.17 -1.31 -3.32
C VAL A 54 -17.86 -1.69 -1.89
N ARG A 55 -18.36 -2.83 -1.43
CA ARG A 55 -17.96 -3.42 -0.15
C ARG A 55 -16.91 -4.50 -0.41
N PRO A 56 -15.81 -4.55 0.35
CA PRO A 56 -14.88 -5.66 0.26
C PRO A 56 -15.61 -6.99 0.54
N SER A 57 -15.37 -8.00 -0.30
CA SER A 57 -15.85 -9.37 -0.10
C SER A 57 -14.72 -10.27 0.39
N TYR A 58 -15.10 -11.39 1.01
CA TYR A 58 -14.17 -12.36 1.59
C TYR A 58 -14.43 -13.71 0.96
N GLU A 59 -13.43 -14.25 0.26
CA GLU A 59 -13.55 -15.47 -0.54
C GLU A 59 -12.40 -16.43 -0.29
N ASP A 60 -12.61 -17.70 -0.63
CA ASP A 60 -11.56 -18.71 -0.60
C ASP A 60 -10.62 -18.49 -1.79
N LEU A 61 -9.47 -17.89 -1.51
CA LEU A 61 -8.46 -17.58 -2.52
C LEU A 61 -7.38 -18.67 -2.57
N PRO A 62 -6.74 -18.90 -3.74
CA PRO A 62 -5.61 -19.81 -3.85
C PRO A 62 -4.50 -19.49 -2.85
N ALA A 63 -3.80 -20.52 -2.39
CA ALA A 63 -2.70 -20.36 -1.45
C ALA A 63 -1.67 -19.34 -1.96
N GLY A 64 -1.33 -18.36 -1.12
CA GLY A 64 -0.40 -17.30 -1.47
C GLY A 64 -1.03 -16.05 -2.11
N LEU A 65 -2.35 -16.04 -2.35
CA LEU A 65 -3.10 -14.85 -2.77
C LEU A 65 -3.84 -14.26 -1.56
N LEU A 66 -3.54 -13.01 -1.24
CA LEU A 66 -4.13 -12.32 -0.09
C LEU A 66 -5.36 -11.52 -0.49
N GLY A 67 -5.38 -10.95 -1.69
CA GLY A 67 -6.51 -10.22 -2.22
C GLY A 67 -6.33 -9.85 -3.68
N PHE A 68 -7.37 -9.30 -4.27
CA PHE A 68 -7.32 -8.73 -5.60
C PHE A 68 -8.37 -7.64 -5.80
N THR A 69 -8.09 -6.75 -6.75
CA THR A 69 -9.04 -5.76 -7.23
C THR A 69 -9.50 -6.15 -8.62
N ARG A 70 -10.82 -6.20 -8.83
CA ARG A 70 -11.45 -6.39 -10.13
C ARG A 70 -11.84 -5.04 -10.71
N PHE A 71 -11.54 -4.87 -11.98
CA PHE A 71 -11.89 -3.67 -12.72
C PHE A 71 -12.91 -3.99 -13.81
N GLY A 72 -13.81 -3.03 -14.05
CA GLY A 72 -14.68 -2.99 -15.21
C GLY A 72 -14.60 -1.62 -15.89
N ASP A 73 -15.52 -1.39 -16.82
CA ASP A 73 -15.50 -0.21 -17.70
C ASP A 73 -15.59 1.13 -16.94
N LYS A 74 -16.10 1.10 -15.70
CA LYS A 74 -16.29 2.28 -14.84
C LYS A 74 -15.27 2.39 -13.70
N GLY A 75 -14.26 1.52 -13.68
CA GLY A 75 -13.24 1.47 -12.63
C GLY A 75 -13.39 0.25 -11.71
N VAL A 76 -13.18 0.43 -10.41
CA VAL A 76 -13.24 -0.66 -9.42
C VAL A 76 -14.67 -1.23 -9.35
N GLU A 77 -14.82 -2.52 -9.61
CA GLU A 77 -16.10 -3.23 -9.46
C GLU A 77 -16.15 -4.08 -8.18
N GLU A 78 -15.00 -4.60 -7.76
CA GLU A 78 -14.92 -5.52 -6.63
C GLU A 78 -13.51 -5.47 -6.02
N ILE A 79 -13.44 -5.56 -4.70
CA ILE A 79 -12.21 -5.82 -3.96
C ILE A 79 -12.46 -7.07 -3.13
N VAL A 80 -11.68 -8.11 -3.39
CA VAL A 80 -11.81 -9.41 -2.72
C VAL A 80 -10.58 -9.64 -1.86
N VAL A 81 -10.79 -10.13 -0.64
CA VAL A 81 -9.72 -10.53 0.29
C VAL A 81 -9.88 -12.00 0.64
N SER A 82 -8.77 -12.67 0.94
CA SER A 82 -8.77 -14.06 1.39
C SER A 82 -9.52 -14.20 2.72
N ARG A 83 -10.54 -15.06 2.74
CA ARG A 83 -11.30 -15.43 3.94
C ARG A 83 -10.40 -15.95 5.05
N ALA A 84 -9.35 -16.68 4.70
CA ALA A 84 -8.38 -17.21 5.66
C ALA A 84 -7.67 -16.12 6.48
N LEU A 85 -7.59 -14.88 5.99
CA LEU A 85 -7.04 -13.75 6.76
C LEU A 85 -8.00 -13.23 7.83
N ASP A 86 -9.30 -13.31 7.57
CA ASP A 86 -10.34 -12.86 8.50
C ASP A 86 -10.55 -13.92 9.59
N GLU A 87 -10.58 -15.20 9.21
CA GLU A 87 -10.84 -16.33 10.12
C GLU A 87 -9.70 -16.64 11.09
N GLU A 88 -8.47 -16.16 10.83
CA GLU A 88 -7.34 -16.31 11.78
C GLU A 88 -7.64 -15.61 13.12
N GLY A 89 -8.41 -14.51 13.11
CA GLY A 89 -8.89 -13.82 14.31
C GLY A 89 -7.80 -13.21 15.21
N SER A 90 -6.54 -13.22 14.76
CA SER A 90 -5.42 -12.62 15.49
C SER A 90 -5.29 -11.13 15.17
N GLN A 91 -4.80 -10.32 16.11
CA GLN A 91 -4.54 -8.89 15.84
C GLN A 91 -3.56 -8.70 14.66
N ALA A 92 -2.58 -9.60 14.51
CA ALA A 92 -1.65 -9.56 13.39
C ALA A 92 -2.35 -9.82 12.05
N ALA A 93 -3.34 -10.72 12.04
CA ALA A 93 -4.18 -11.02 10.88
C ALA A 93 -5.07 -9.84 10.50
N GLU A 94 -5.74 -9.21 11.48
CA GLU A 94 -6.55 -8.01 11.22
C GLU A 94 -5.71 -6.86 10.65
N ARG A 95 -4.52 -6.64 11.21
CA ARG A 95 -3.56 -5.66 10.70
C ARG A 95 -3.10 -5.98 9.28
N ARG A 96 -3.00 -7.27 8.94
CA ARG A 96 -2.67 -7.74 7.59
C ARG A 96 -3.84 -7.50 6.64
N LEU A 97 -5.07 -7.79 7.06
CA LEU A 97 -6.30 -7.48 6.33
C LEU A 97 -6.39 -5.98 6.01
N ARG A 98 -6.18 -5.10 7.00
CA ARG A 98 -6.11 -3.64 6.79
C ARG A 98 -5.07 -3.25 5.76
N SER A 99 -3.92 -3.90 5.78
CA SER A 99 -2.83 -3.68 4.83
C SER A 99 -3.20 -4.13 3.41
N THR A 100 -3.80 -5.32 3.26
CA THR A 100 -4.30 -5.82 1.99
C THR A 100 -5.37 -4.90 1.40
N LEU A 101 -6.34 -4.45 2.20
CA LEU A 101 -7.36 -3.50 1.74
C LEU A 101 -6.76 -2.16 1.29
N ALA A 102 -5.75 -1.65 2.00
CA ALA A 102 -5.09 -0.40 1.62
C ALA A 102 -4.25 -0.56 0.34
N HIS A 103 -3.65 -1.73 0.13
CA HIS A 103 -2.96 -2.07 -1.12
C HIS A 103 -3.94 -2.15 -2.29
N GLU A 104 -5.03 -2.89 -2.14
CA GLU A 104 -6.06 -3.04 -3.17
C GLU A 104 -6.76 -1.72 -3.48
N GLY A 105 -7.40 -1.10 -2.47
CA GLY A 105 -8.20 0.10 -2.66
C GLY A 105 -7.36 1.36 -2.85
N GLY A 106 -6.35 1.55 -2.00
CA GLY A 106 -5.49 2.74 -2.03
C GLY A 106 -4.39 2.69 -3.10
N GLY A 107 -3.92 1.49 -3.45
CA GLY A 107 -2.93 1.28 -4.49
C GLY A 107 -3.55 1.03 -5.85
N HIS A 108 -4.14 -0.15 -6.05
CA HIS A 108 -4.68 -0.55 -7.35
C HIS A 108 -5.93 0.26 -7.73
N GLY A 109 -6.87 0.44 -6.80
CA GLY A 109 -8.09 1.20 -7.02
C GLY A 109 -7.85 2.68 -7.34
N LEU A 110 -7.04 3.37 -6.53
CA LEU A 110 -6.78 4.80 -6.78
C LEU A 110 -5.78 5.07 -7.89
N LEU A 111 -4.64 4.36 -7.91
CA LEU A 111 -3.54 4.72 -8.80
C LEU A 111 -3.62 4.05 -10.17
N HIS A 112 -4.25 2.88 -10.27
CA HIS A 112 -4.12 2.01 -11.44
C HIS A 112 -5.45 1.71 -12.15
N ALA A 113 -6.61 2.08 -11.60
CA ALA A 113 -7.91 1.83 -12.24
C ALA A 113 -7.99 2.34 -13.69
N HIS A 114 -7.35 3.48 -13.98
CA HIS A 114 -7.33 4.08 -15.32
C HIS A 114 -6.61 3.20 -16.37
N LEU A 115 -5.69 2.34 -15.96
CA LEU A 115 -5.03 1.41 -16.88
C LEU A 115 -6.03 0.36 -17.37
N PHE A 116 -6.99 -0.03 -16.55
CA PHE A 116 -7.97 -1.08 -16.90
C PHE A 116 -9.16 -0.54 -17.68
N GLY A 117 -9.55 0.72 -17.44
CA GLY A 117 -10.58 1.40 -18.24
C GLY A 117 -10.18 1.68 -19.70
N LEU A 118 -8.89 1.56 -20.04
CA LEU A 118 -8.36 1.75 -21.40
C LEU A 118 -8.30 0.46 -22.24
N GLY A 119 -8.85 -0.66 -21.75
CA GLY A 119 -9.08 -1.86 -22.56
C GLY A 119 -7.83 -2.71 -22.83
N PHE A 120 -6.85 -2.73 -21.92
CA PHE A 120 -5.69 -3.61 -22.06
C PHE A 120 -6.02 -5.09 -21.83
N ASP A 121 -5.41 -5.95 -22.64
CA ASP A 121 -5.53 -7.39 -22.54
C ASP A 121 -4.70 -7.95 -21.38
N LEU A 122 -5.38 -8.19 -20.24
CA LEU A 122 -4.76 -8.73 -19.04
C LEU A 122 -4.78 -10.26 -18.95
N ARG A 123 -5.15 -10.99 -20.01
CA ARG A 123 -5.17 -12.46 -19.98
C ARG A 123 -3.88 -13.11 -19.41
N PRO A 124 -2.67 -12.55 -19.60
CA PRO A 124 -1.45 -13.08 -18.97
C PRO A 124 -1.40 -13.02 -17.43
N LEU A 125 -2.18 -12.16 -16.77
CA LEU A 125 -2.28 -12.08 -15.31
C LEU A 125 -3.16 -13.19 -14.70
N LEU A 126 -4.01 -13.83 -15.52
CA LEU A 126 -5.10 -14.71 -15.10
C LEU A 126 -4.76 -16.20 -15.22
N ALA A 127 -3.51 -16.56 -15.53
CA ALA A 127 -3.07 -17.94 -15.76
C ALA A 127 -3.25 -18.90 -14.56
N ASP A 128 -3.63 -18.38 -13.39
CA ASP A 128 -3.90 -19.15 -12.17
C ASP A 128 -5.42 -19.33 -11.94
N GLY A 129 -6.12 -20.09 -12.79
CA GLY A 129 -7.40 -20.76 -12.48
C GLY A 129 -8.61 -19.92 -12.03
N LEU A 130 -8.50 -18.60 -11.96
CA LEU A 130 -9.56 -17.68 -11.57
C LEU A 130 -10.23 -17.11 -12.83
N ASP A 131 -11.56 -17.08 -12.84
CA ASP A 131 -12.40 -16.74 -13.99
C ASP A 131 -11.82 -15.65 -14.90
N ALA A 132 -11.54 -16.03 -16.16
CA ALA A 132 -10.71 -15.27 -17.11
C ALA A 132 -11.43 -14.09 -17.78
N GLN A 133 -12.73 -13.89 -17.47
CA GLN A 133 -13.57 -12.95 -18.20
C GLN A 133 -13.39 -11.48 -17.79
N LYS A 134 -12.75 -11.19 -16.65
CA LYS A 134 -12.57 -9.80 -16.17
C LYS A 134 -11.13 -9.51 -15.71
N PRO A 135 -10.59 -8.32 -16.01
CA PRO A 135 -9.27 -7.90 -15.55
C PRO A 135 -9.18 -7.82 -14.01
N LYS A 136 -8.12 -8.40 -13.44
CA LYS A 136 -7.83 -8.41 -12.00
C LYS A 136 -6.35 -8.10 -11.76
N ILE A 137 -6.03 -7.34 -10.71
CA ILE A 137 -4.66 -7.27 -10.16
C ILE A 137 -4.59 -8.15 -8.92
N LEU A 138 -3.61 -9.06 -8.89
CA LEU A 138 -3.46 -10.08 -7.86
C LEU A 138 -2.38 -9.69 -6.84
N CYS A 139 -2.78 -9.58 -5.57
CA CYS A 139 -1.85 -9.33 -4.48
C CYS A 139 -1.43 -10.63 -3.79
N ARG A 140 -0.14 -10.95 -3.92
CA ARG A 140 0.45 -12.17 -3.37
C ARG A 140 1.14 -11.92 -2.04
N SER A 141 1.24 -12.95 -1.22
CA SER A 141 1.84 -12.86 0.12
C SER A 141 3.27 -12.31 0.07
N ASP A 142 4.08 -12.73 -0.91
CA ASP A 142 5.45 -12.23 -1.12
C ASP A 142 5.53 -10.70 -1.38
N GLY A 143 4.43 -10.08 -1.81
CA GLY A 143 4.36 -8.68 -2.22
C GLY A 143 3.92 -7.72 -1.11
N ILE A 144 3.34 -8.22 -0.01
CA ILE A 144 2.90 -7.40 1.12
C ILE A 144 3.94 -7.43 2.24
N ALA A 145 4.31 -6.24 2.71
CA ALA A 145 5.11 -6.05 3.91
C ALA A 145 4.53 -6.81 5.12
N GLY A 146 5.29 -7.75 5.67
CA GLY A 146 4.95 -8.46 6.93
C GLY A 146 4.53 -9.91 6.73
N VAL A 147 4.58 -10.41 5.51
CA VAL A 147 4.62 -11.84 5.21
C VAL A 147 6.09 -12.22 5.01
N ALA A 148 6.56 -13.28 5.65
CA ALA A 148 7.92 -13.78 5.42
C ALA A 148 8.07 -14.20 3.94
N PRO A 149 8.95 -13.56 3.16
CA PRO A 149 9.24 -14.03 1.82
C PRO A 149 10.02 -15.34 1.93
N SER A 150 9.69 -16.32 1.07
CA SER A 150 10.41 -17.59 1.01
C SER A 150 11.86 -17.45 0.50
N GLN A 151 12.20 -16.33 -0.17
CA GLN A 151 13.53 -15.97 -0.67
C GLN A 151 13.65 -14.44 -0.87
N PRO A 152 14.83 -13.81 -0.73
CA PRO A 152 15.05 -12.43 -1.15
C PRO A 152 15.02 -12.33 -2.68
N LYS A 153 13.90 -11.88 -3.25
CA LYS A 153 13.74 -11.74 -4.71
C LYS A 153 14.28 -10.40 -5.20
N LYS A 154 15.01 -10.46 -6.31
CA LYS A 154 15.34 -9.31 -7.18
C LYS A 154 14.03 -8.67 -7.66
N TYR A 155 14.00 -7.34 -7.80
CA TYR A 155 12.84 -6.62 -8.35
C TYR A 155 12.40 -7.26 -9.68
N ASP A 156 11.16 -7.70 -9.74
CA ASP A 156 10.64 -8.53 -10.83
C ASP A 156 9.95 -7.73 -11.95
N GLY A 157 10.07 -6.39 -11.92
CA GLY A 157 9.51 -5.50 -12.93
C GLY A 157 8.08 -5.05 -12.67
N ARG A 158 7.43 -5.49 -11.59
CA ARG A 158 6.04 -5.13 -11.25
C ARG A 158 5.94 -3.78 -10.54
N TRP A 159 6.17 -2.71 -11.31
CA TRP A 159 6.17 -1.33 -10.80
C TRP A 159 4.83 -0.92 -10.14
N TRP A 160 3.71 -1.49 -10.59
CA TRP A 160 2.38 -1.19 -10.05
C TRP A 160 2.19 -1.79 -8.64
N GLU A 161 2.79 -2.95 -8.35
CA GLU A 161 2.80 -3.53 -6.99
C GLU A 161 3.66 -2.67 -6.05
N PHE A 162 4.79 -2.18 -6.55
CA PHE A 162 5.62 -1.25 -5.79
C PHE A 162 4.86 0.04 -5.47
N GLN A 163 4.18 0.64 -6.45
CA GLN A 163 3.36 1.83 -6.22
C GLN A 163 2.18 1.55 -5.28
N ALA A 164 1.56 0.37 -5.38
CA ALA A 164 0.50 -0.04 -4.47
C ALA A 164 0.99 -0.19 -3.01
N ASN A 165 2.18 -0.74 -2.80
CA ASN A 165 2.83 -0.77 -1.48
C ASN A 165 3.13 0.64 -0.93
N GLN A 166 3.59 1.56 -1.78
CA GLN A 166 3.81 2.95 -1.37
C GLN A 166 2.50 3.63 -0.99
N ALA A 167 1.42 3.36 -1.73
CA ALA A 167 0.08 3.88 -1.46
C ALA A 167 -0.54 3.27 -0.20
N MET A 168 -0.35 1.97 0.04
CA MET A 168 -0.71 1.30 1.29
C MET A 168 -0.08 2.03 2.49
N GLY A 169 1.23 2.32 2.41
CA GLY A 169 1.93 3.07 3.46
C GLY A 169 1.41 4.50 3.62
N ALA A 170 1.12 5.21 2.52
CA ALA A 170 0.57 6.56 2.57
C ALA A 170 -0.86 6.61 3.14
N MET A 171 -1.68 5.59 2.84
CA MET A 171 -3.04 5.44 3.35
C MET A 171 -3.06 5.14 4.84
N LEU A 172 -2.29 4.15 5.28
CA LEU A 172 -2.33 3.67 6.67
C LEU A 172 -1.52 4.55 7.62
N LEU A 173 -0.46 5.17 7.11
CA LEU A 173 0.52 5.92 7.89
C LEU A 173 0.82 7.27 7.20
N PRO A 174 -0.15 8.21 7.12
CA PRO A 174 0.06 9.50 6.47
C PRO A 174 1.21 10.29 7.11
N ARG A 175 2.10 10.86 6.30
CA ARG A 175 3.36 11.50 6.72
C ARG A 175 3.17 12.49 7.87
N LYS A 176 2.14 13.35 7.79
CA LYS A 176 1.87 14.36 8.82
C LYS A 176 1.50 13.72 10.16
N LEU A 177 0.62 12.71 10.14
CA LEU A 177 0.20 12.00 11.35
C LEU A 177 1.35 11.18 11.93
N VAL A 178 2.17 10.55 11.08
CA VAL A 178 3.39 9.86 11.52
C VAL A 178 4.36 10.82 12.20
N ALA A 179 4.56 12.02 11.65
CA ALA A 179 5.44 13.02 12.25
C ALA A 179 4.96 13.47 13.63
N VAL A 180 3.64 13.65 13.80
CA VAL A 180 3.03 13.96 15.11
C VAL A 180 3.21 12.78 16.08
N ALA A 181 2.92 11.55 15.65
CA ALA A 181 3.05 10.36 16.50
C ALA A 181 4.50 10.13 16.97
N LEU A 182 5.49 10.45 16.14
CA LEU A 182 6.91 10.28 16.46
C LEU A 182 7.55 11.52 17.11
N GLU A 183 6.80 12.59 17.38
CA GLU A 183 7.38 13.89 17.78
C GLU A 183 8.34 13.79 18.98
N SER A 184 8.02 12.94 19.96
CA SER A 184 8.83 12.75 21.18
C SER A 184 10.17 12.04 20.95
N ILE A 185 10.32 11.31 19.84
CA ILE A 185 11.54 10.54 19.51
C ILE A 185 12.29 11.11 18.30
N LEU A 186 11.71 12.09 17.60
CA LEU A 186 12.36 12.81 16.52
C LEU A 186 13.37 13.82 17.06
N SER A 187 14.58 13.79 16.50
CA SER A 187 15.62 14.79 16.74
C SER A 187 15.60 15.86 15.65
N VAL A 188 16.23 17.01 15.92
CA VAL A 188 16.50 18.03 14.90
C VAL A 188 17.89 17.78 14.32
N GLY A 189 17.95 17.47 13.04
CA GLY A 189 19.17 17.29 12.27
C GLY A 189 19.69 18.61 11.68
N GLY A 190 20.63 18.49 10.74
CA GLY A 190 21.15 19.63 9.99
C GLY A 190 20.04 20.38 9.25
N LEU A 191 20.15 21.71 9.17
CA LEU A 191 19.18 22.59 8.51
C LEU A 191 17.75 22.50 9.08
N GLY A 192 17.59 22.08 10.34
CA GLY A 192 16.29 22.03 11.02
C GLY A 192 15.40 20.85 10.61
N GLN A 193 15.91 19.89 9.82
CA GLN A 193 15.13 18.73 9.40
C GLN A 193 14.86 17.81 10.59
N ARG A 194 13.62 17.31 10.71
CA ARG A 194 13.31 16.27 11.69
C ARG A 194 13.88 14.93 11.22
N VAL A 195 14.66 14.29 12.08
CA VAL A 195 15.33 13.01 11.78
C VAL A 195 15.02 11.99 12.86
N LEU A 196 14.84 10.73 12.45
CA LEU A 196 14.76 9.61 13.37
C LEU A 196 16.13 8.91 13.44
N GLN A 197 16.71 8.84 14.63
CA GLN A 197 17.98 8.17 14.83
C GLN A 197 17.84 6.66 14.55
N PRO A 198 18.83 6.00 13.93
CA PRO A 198 18.77 4.56 13.63
C PRO A 198 18.47 3.69 14.86
N SER A 199 18.96 4.09 16.04
CA SER A 199 18.73 3.39 17.31
C SER A 199 17.28 3.43 17.78
N ARG A 200 16.48 4.37 17.29
CA ARG A 200 15.07 4.60 17.65
C ARG A 200 14.09 4.01 16.64
N THR A 201 14.58 3.40 15.56
CA THR A 201 13.70 2.91 14.47
C THR A 201 12.78 1.77 14.92
N GLU A 202 13.23 0.87 15.79
CA GLU A 202 12.37 -0.21 16.34
C GLU A 202 11.33 0.35 17.33
N GLU A 203 11.73 1.33 18.13
CA GLU A 203 10.84 2.03 19.06
C GLU A 203 9.73 2.77 18.28
N GLY A 204 10.11 3.52 17.25
CA GLY A 204 9.15 4.20 16.37
C GLY A 204 8.24 3.22 15.64
N ALA A 205 8.76 2.09 15.16
CA ALA A 205 7.95 1.08 14.48
C ALA A 205 6.89 0.48 15.40
N ARG A 206 7.24 0.16 16.66
CA ARG A 206 6.27 -0.31 17.67
C ARG A 206 5.23 0.76 18.00
N LEU A 207 5.67 2.00 18.23
CA LEU A 207 4.77 3.12 18.52
C LEU A 207 3.75 3.33 17.39
N LEU A 208 4.19 3.38 16.14
CA LEU A 208 3.30 3.53 14.99
C LEU A 208 2.38 2.31 14.80
N ALA A 209 2.88 1.10 15.04
CA ALA A 209 2.08 -0.12 14.96
C ALA A 209 0.91 -0.10 15.95
N GLU A 210 1.14 0.41 17.16
CA GLU A 210 0.11 0.57 18.18
C GLU A 210 -0.85 1.70 17.84
N VAL A 211 -0.34 2.89 17.50
CA VAL A 211 -1.16 4.10 17.24
C VAL A 211 -2.05 3.95 16.02
N PHE A 212 -1.52 3.41 14.92
CA PHE A 212 -2.26 3.28 13.65
C PHE A 212 -2.86 1.89 13.44
N ASP A 213 -2.66 0.99 14.40
CA ASP A 213 -3.11 -0.39 14.35
C ASP A 213 -2.71 -1.11 13.05
N VAL A 214 -1.40 -1.16 12.83
CA VAL A 214 -0.76 -1.83 11.68
C VAL A 214 0.32 -2.80 12.15
N ASN A 215 0.76 -3.70 11.28
CA ASN A 215 1.88 -4.57 11.59
C ASN A 215 3.18 -3.77 11.74
N ALA A 216 4.01 -4.10 12.72
CA ALA A 216 5.26 -3.37 13.00
C ALA A 216 6.22 -3.31 11.81
N VAL A 217 6.22 -4.32 10.95
CA VAL A 217 7.01 -4.29 9.71
C VAL A 217 6.50 -3.22 8.73
N VAL A 218 5.19 -3.01 8.61
CA VAL A 218 4.61 -1.97 7.75
C VAL A 218 5.03 -0.59 8.25
N ALA A 219 4.93 -0.39 9.57
CA ALA A 219 5.43 0.83 10.22
C ALA A 219 6.93 1.05 10.01
N ARG A 220 7.73 -0.01 10.13
CA ARG A 220 9.18 0.05 9.91
C ARG A 220 9.53 0.47 8.48
N ILE A 221 8.94 -0.17 7.47
CA ILE A 221 9.17 0.18 6.07
C ILE A 221 8.77 1.63 5.80
N ARG A 222 7.65 2.06 6.38
CA ARG A 222 7.20 3.44 6.25
C ARG A 222 8.17 4.43 6.88
N ILE A 223 8.74 4.11 8.04
CA ILE A 223 9.79 4.93 8.66
C ILE A 223 11.00 5.04 7.73
N ASP A 224 11.45 3.94 7.13
CA ASP A 224 12.59 3.94 6.20
C ASP A 224 12.34 4.82 4.96
N VAL A 225 11.08 4.89 4.50
CA VAL A 225 10.65 5.79 3.41
C VAL A 225 10.60 7.27 3.84
N LEU A 226 10.16 7.56 5.06
CA LEU A 226 9.95 8.92 5.54
C LEU A 226 11.22 9.56 6.13
N TYR A 227 12.08 8.75 6.75
CA TYR A 227 13.30 9.13 7.45
C TYR A 227 14.47 8.26 6.95
N PRO A 228 14.85 8.40 5.66
CA PRO A 228 15.90 7.58 5.08
C PRO A 228 17.21 7.82 5.82
N GLN A 229 17.86 6.73 6.22
CA GLN A 229 19.17 6.81 6.85
C GLN A 229 20.19 7.22 5.79
N THR A 230 20.80 8.40 5.92
CA THR A 230 21.97 8.75 5.12
C THR A 230 23.06 7.72 5.41
N LYS A 231 23.37 6.87 4.43
CA LYS A 231 24.60 6.09 4.47
C LYS A 231 25.75 7.09 4.52
N SER A 232 26.42 7.19 5.66
CA SER A 232 27.68 7.89 5.76
C SER A 232 28.65 7.25 4.76
N GLY A 233 28.96 7.96 3.68
CA GLY A 233 30.05 7.65 2.76
C GLY A 233 29.70 6.79 1.54
N GLN A 234 29.15 7.40 0.49
CA GLN A 234 29.72 7.30 -0.86
C GLN A 234 29.13 8.39 -1.75
N LEU A 235 29.88 9.48 -1.89
CA LEU A 235 29.83 10.29 -3.11
C LEU A 235 30.52 9.44 -4.18
N THR A 236 29.77 8.91 -5.14
CA THR A 236 30.33 8.55 -6.45
C THR A 236 29.81 9.57 -7.44
N PHE A 237 30.78 10.28 -8.03
CA PHE A 237 30.63 11.17 -9.17
C PHE A 237 30.01 10.46 -10.37
#